data_AF-A0A7C7LJE9-F1
#
_entry.id   AF-A0A7C7LJE9-F1
#
_cell.length_a   1.000
_cell.length_b   1.000
_cell.length_c   1.000
_cell.angle_alpha   90.00
_cell.angle_beta   90.00
_cell.angle_gamma   90.00
#
_symmetry.space_group_name_H-M   'P 1'
#
loop_
_entity.id
_entity.type
_entity.pdbx_description
1 polymer ?
#
loop_
_entity_poly.entity_id
_entity_poly.type
_entity_poly.pdbx_seq_one_letter_code
_entity_poly.pdbx_strand_id
1 'polypeptide(L)'
;MAQDLYNREGHINLVQVRTSSPEIASKVASKIRREIQFSNTGLYSAPRTSTWVESHAALFEAIQLEKLVTVVIEALIILVASFNIASTLIMMVMEKTREIGILRSMGSSKMKILIIFISQGCIIGFLGIVLGTVLGVGICLLLDLEVVRPSRWFALLILIPIFLQVAIAFHRTMRRSISLKLVISLVWLGIIAFVLYCLVQPIQINSEVYQLSRLAVKIDWPFVGIVNVLSFFICLLATLYPAWQASKLNPIEALRYE
;
A
#
# COMPACT_ATOMS: atom_id res chain seq x y z
N MET A 1 25.65 44.12 16.73
CA MET A 1 24.51 44.36 17.66
C MET A 1 24.19 43.19 18.60
N ALA A 2 24.15 41.91 18.19
CA ALA A 2 24.03 40.80 19.16
C ALA A 2 25.38 40.35 19.77
N GLN A 3 26.46 40.33 18.99
CA GLN A 3 27.80 39.92 19.46
C GLN A 3 28.47 40.95 20.37
N ASP A 4 28.34 42.25 20.05
CA ASP A 4 28.74 43.37 20.92
C ASP A 4 28.08 43.31 22.30
N LEU A 5 26.78 42.98 22.34
CA LEU A 5 25.98 42.94 23.56
C LEU A 5 26.44 41.85 24.55
N TYR A 6 27.06 40.78 24.03
CA TYR A 6 27.62 39.68 24.83
C TYR A 6 29.13 39.72 24.96
N ASN A 7 29.79 40.77 24.48
CA ASN A 7 31.26 40.91 24.47
C ASN A 7 31.97 39.67 23.87
N ARG A 8 31.41 39.14 22.78
CA ARG A 8 31.89 37.93 22.06
C ARG A 8 32.08 38.21 20.58
N GLU A 9 32.85 39.24 20.26
CA GLU A 9 33.26 39.49 18.89
C GLU A 9 34.17 38.35 18.38
N GLY A 10 33.91 37.85 17.18
CA GLY A 10 34.71 36.80 16.55
C GLY A 10 34.43 35.35 16.99
N HIS A 11 33.50 35.10 17.92
CA HIS A 11 33.16 33.73 18.37
C HIS A 11 31.92 33.15 17.66
N ILE A 12 32.06 31.92 17.16
CA ILE A 12 30.95 31.15 16.57
C ILE A 12 30.49 30.10 17.58
N ASN A 13 29.22 30.19 18.01
CA ASN A 13 28.65 29.25 18.98
C ASN A 13 28.04 28.00 18.34
N LEU A 14 27.57 28.11 17.09
CA LEU A 14 26.83 27.04 16.42
C LEU A 14 27.14 27.04 14.92
N VAL A 15 27.50 25.86 14.41
CA VAL A 15 27.58 25.60 12.97
C VAL A 15 26.49 24.59 12.63
N GLN A 16 25.53 25.00 11.81
CA GLN A 16 24.46 24.12 11.33
C GLN A 16 24.78 23.65 9.93
N VAL A 17 24.74 22.32 9.74
CA VAL A 17 24.92 21.69 8.43
C VAL A 17 23.60 21.03 8.06
N ARG A 18 23.01 21.45 6.94
CA ARG A 18 21.77 20.87 6.42
C ARG A 18 22.09 19.72 5.46
N THR A 19 21.57 18.54 5.74
CA THR A 19 21.70 17.37 4.86
C THR A 19 20.49 17.19 3.95
N SER A 20 20.68 16.53 2.81
CA SER A 20 19.61 16.26 1.83
C SER A 20 18.54 15.30 2.35
N SER A 21 18.92 14.38 3.25
CA SER A 21 17.99 13.50 3.92
C SER A 21 18.31 13.37 5.42
N PRO A 22 17.30 13.06 6.24
CA PRO A 22 17.50 12.87 7.67
C PRO A 22 18.33 11.61 8.03
N GLU A 23 18.25 10.54 7.23
CA GLU A 23 19.04 9.30 7.43
C GLU A 23 20.54 9.51 7.25
N ILE A 24 20.91 10.38 6.30
CA ILE A 24 22.31 10.74 6.03
C ILE A 24 22.88 11.63 7.15
N ALA A 25 22.01 12.34 7.90
CA ALA A 25 22.44 13.27 8.95
C ALA A 25 23.30 12.59 10.03
N SER A 26 22.95 11.37 10.45
CA SER A 26 23.73 10.61 11.43
C SER A 26 25.11 10.18 10.88
N LYS A 27 25.16 9.76 9.60
CA LYS A 27 26.42 9.39 8.93
C LYS A 27 27.34 10.59 8.71
N VAL A 28 26.77 11.75 8.38
CA VAL A 28 27.54 13.00 8.24
C VAL A 28 28.00 13.50 9.60
N ALA A 29 27.15 13.47 10.62
CA ALA A 29 27.52 13.88 11.98
C ALA A 29 28.63 13.01 12.58
N SER A 30 28.62 11.69 12.33
CA SER A 30 29.70 10.79 12.74
C SER A 30 30.99 11.02 11.96
N LYS A 31 30.91 11.33 10.66
CA LYS A 31 32.08 11.71 9.84
C LYS A 31 32.70 13.02 10.35
N ILE A 32 31.88 14.05 10.58
CA ILE A 32 32.30 15.34 11.14
C ILE A 32 32.91 15.16 12.53
N ARG A 33 32.28 14.36 13.41
CA ARG A 33 32.80 14.06 14.74
C ARG A 33 34.18 13.40 14.67
N ARG A 34 34.40 12.50 13.71
CA ARG A 34 35.68 11.83 13.50
C ARG A 34 36.75 12.78 12.96
N GLU A 35 36.41 13.62 11.98
CA GLU A 35 37.37 14.56 11.37
C GLU A 35 37.76 15.71 12.32
N ILE A 36 36.83 16.21 13.14
CA ILE A 36 37.12 17.29 14.09
C ILE A 36 37.97 16.81 15.27
N GLN A 37 37.97 15.51 15.61
CA GLN A 37 38.83 14.98 16.66
C GLN A 37 40.34 14.97 16.31
N PHE A 38 40.72 15.21 15.04
CA PHE A 38 42.11 15.08 14.58
C PHE A 38 42.83 16.39 14.28
N SER A 39 42.34 17.55 14.73
CA SER A 39 43.04 18.80 14.43
C SER A 39 43.19 19.71 15.65
N ASN A 40 44.39 20.27 15.77
CA ASN A 40 44.85 21.26 16.72
C ASN A 40 44.13 22.62 16.48
N THR A 41 42.79 22.61 16.46
CA THR A 41 41.92 23.65 15.87
C THR A 41 41.68 24.87 16.75
N GLY A 42 42.29 24.97 17.93
CA GLY A 42 42.07 26.10 18.84
C GLY A 42 40.63 26.17 19.40
N LEU A 43 39.89 25.05 19.39
CA LEU A 43 38.56 24.96 19.96
C LEU A 43 38.63 24.94 21.49
N TYR A 44 37.91 25.87 22.14
CA TYR A 44 37.82 26.00 23.60
C TYR A 44 37.05 24.85 24.28
N SER A 45 36.29 24.05 23.52
CA SER A 45 35.53 22.91 24.03
C SER A 45 35.36 21.83 22.97
N ALA A 46 35.16 20.58 23.42
CA ALA A 46 34.87 19.47 22.52
C ALA A 46 33.54 19.75 21.78
N PRO A 47 33.53 19.85 20.45
CA PRO A 47 32.33 20.17 19.71
C PRO A 47 31.32 19.02 19.82
N ARG A 48 30.17 19.31 20.42
CA ARG A 48 29.06 18.37 20.52
C ARG A 48 28.28 18.40 19.21
N THR A 49 28.41 17.35 18.41
CA THR A 49 27.51 17.15 17.27
C THR A 49 26.24 16.48 17.76
N SER A 50 25.11 17.18 17.69
CA SER A 50 23.78 16.62 17.90
C SER A 50 23.00 16.71 16.60
N THR A 51 22.41 15.60 16.17
CA THR A 51 21.53 15.60 14.99
C THR A 51 20.08 15.87 15.39
N TRP A 52 19.31 16.45 14.46
CA TRP A 52 17.86 16.62 14.68
C TRP A 52 17.14 15.28 14.92
N VAL A 53 17.64 14.21 14.29
CA VAL A 53 17.18 12.82 14.49
C VAL A 53 17.37 12.36 15.92
N GLU A 54 18.55 12.61 16.51
CA GLU A 54 18.84 12.27 17.91
C GLU A 54 17.99 13.09 18.88
N SER A 55 17.74 14.38 18.58
CA SER A 55 16.91 15.24 19.42
C SER A 55 15.41 14.91 19.35
N HIS A 56 14.95 14.25 18.29
CA HIS A 56 13.54 13.88 18.08
C HIS A 56 13.38 12.39 17.79
N ALA A 57 14.14 11.55 18.50
CA ALA A 57 14.16 10.10 18.27
C ALA A 57 12.75 9.47 18.30
N ALA A 58 11.90 9.88 19.24
CA ALA A 58 10.52 9.38 19.35
C ALA A 58 9.66 9.66 18.11
N LEU A 59 9.80 10.86 17.50
CA LEU A 59 9.10 11.19 16.24
C LEU A 59 9.60 10.31 15.10
N PHE A 60 10.90 10.09 15.05
CA PHE A 60 11.53 9.30 14.00
C PHE A 60 11.22 7.81 14.08
N GLU A 61 11.16 7.27 15.30
CA GLU A 61 10.67 5.92 15.56
C GLU A 61 9.20 5.79 15.16
N ALA A 62 8.37 6.78 15.49
CA ALA A 62 6.97 6.81 15.06
C ALA A 62 6.82 6.83 13.53
N ILE A 63 7.60 7.67 12.82
CA ILE A 63 7.59 7.72 11.34
C ILE A 63 8.08 6.39 10.73
N GLN A 64 9.08 5.74 11.32
CA GLN A 64 9.56 4.44 10.84
C GLN A 64 8.54 3.32 11.06
N LEU A 65 7.88 3.30 12.22
CA LEU A 65 6.79 2.37 12.50
C LEU A 65 5.60 2.60 11.56
N GLU A 66 5.27 3.85 11.26
CA GLU A 66 4.22 4.20 10.31
C GLU A 66 4.52 3.62 8.92
N LYS A 67 5.73 3.80 8.39
CA LYS A 67 6.13 3.22 7.10
C LYS A 67 5.97 1.71 7.05
N LEU A 68 6.34 1.01 8.12
CA LEU A 68 6.17 -0.45 8.23
C LEU A 68 4.68 -0.81 8.21
N VAL A 69 3.86 -0.11 8.98
CA VAL A 69 2.41 -0.33 9.04
C VAL A 69 1.75 -0.08 7.67
N THR A 70 2.13 0.97 6.94
CA THR A 70 1.59 1.26 5.59
C THR A 70 1.88 0.11 4.62
N VAL A 71 3.11 -0.41 4.59
CA VAL A 71 3.49 -1.53 3.72
C VAL A 71 2.69 -2.80 4.07
N VAL A 72 2.48 -3.07 5.36
CA VAL A 72 1.70 -4.24 5.81
C VAL A 72 0.23 -4.12 5.40
N ILE A 73 -0.39 -2.93 5.58
CA ILE A 73 -1.78 -2.68 5.20
C ILE A 73 -1.95 -2.81 3.69
N GLU A 74 -1.04 -2.23 2.91
CA GLU A 74 -1.05 -2.31 1.45
C GLU A 74 -0.95 -3.75 0.96
N ALA A 75 -0.03 -4.54 1.51
CA ALA A 75 0.10 -5.96 1.21
C ALA A 75 -1.20 -6.74 1.50
N LEU A 76 -1.87 -6.43 2.62
CA LEU A 76 -3.14 -7.06 2.97
C LEU A 76 -4.26 -6.69 2.00
N ILE A 77 -4.37 -5.41 1.62
CA ILE A 77 -5.38 -4.95 0.65
C ILE A 77 -5.17 -5.63 -0.71
N ILE A 78 -3.92 -5.71 -1.19
CA ILE A 78 -3.59 -6.40 -2.45
C ILE A 78 -3.97 -7.89 -2.39
N LEU A 79 -3.64 -8.55 -1.27
CA LEU A 79 -3.97 -9.96 -1.06
C LEU A 79 -5.49 -10.18 -1.15
N VAL A 80 -6.27 -9.36 -0.45
CA VAL A 80 -7.74 -9.44 -0.44
C VAL A 80 -8.33 -9.16 -1.82
N ALA A 81 -7.84 -8.13 -2.51
CA ALA A 81 -8.26 -7.81 -3.86
C ALA A 81 -8.00 -8.98 -4.84
N SER A 82 -6.83 -9.63 -4.73
CA SER A 82 -6.47 -10.77 -5.57
C SER A 82 -7.43 -11.96 -5.39
N PHE A 83 -7.81 -12.28 -4.15
CA PHE A 83 -8.80 -13.33 -3.87
C PHE A 83 -10.18 -12.99 -4.41
N ASN A 84 -10.57 -11.70 -4.35
CA ASN A 84 -11.84 -11.25 -4.91
C ASN A 84 -11.87 -11.42 -6.45
N ILE A 85 -10.76 -11.08 -7.13
CA ILE A 85 -10.60 -11.28 -8.56
C ILE A 85 -10.68 -12.77 -8.91
N ALA A 86 -9.92 -13.62 -8.20
CA ALA A 86 -9.95 -15.07 -8.41
C ALA A 86 -11.37 -15.63 -8.24
N SER A 87 -12.08 -15.24 -7.17
CA SER A 87 -13.44 -15.69 -6.89
C SER A 87 -14.43 -15.26 -7.98
N THR A 88 -14.30 -14.02 -8.48
CA THR A 88 -15.14 -13.51 -9.57
C THR A 88 -14.87 -14.23 -10.88
N LEU A 89 -13.61 -14.51 -11.20
CA LEU A 89 -13.23 -15.29 -12.38
C LEU A 89 -13.73 -16.73 -12.30
N ILE A 90 -13.62 -17.38 -11.14
CA ILE A 90 -14.18 -18.73 -10.93
C ILE A 90 -15.69 -18.70 -11.19
N MET A 91 -16.42 -17.72 -10.65
CA MET A 91 -17.86 -17.59 -10.88
C MET A 91 -18.18 -17.41 -12.37
N MET A 92 -17.45 -16.53 -13.05
CA MET A 92 -17.61 -16.29 -14.48
C MET A 92 -17.37 -17.55 -15.32
N VAL A 93 -16.32 -18.33 -14.99
CA VAL A 93 -16.05 -19.63 -15.63
C VAL A 93 -17.24 -20.57 -15.45
N MET A 94 -17.79 -20.66 -14.24
CA MET A 94 -18.91 -21.53 -13.96
C MET A 94 -20.17 -21.13 -14.75
N GLU A 95 -20.47 -19.83 -14.84
CA GLU A 95 -21.60 -19.31 -15.64
C GLU A 95 -21.41 -19.53 -17.15
N LYS A 96 -20.16 -19.55 -17.62
CA LYS A 96 -19.79 -19.74 -19.04
C LYS A 96 -19.38 -21.16 -19.41
N THR A 97 -19.59 -22.14 -18.53
CA THR A 97 -19.20 -23.54 -18.73
C THR A 97 -19.72 -24.14 -20.05
N ARG A 98 -20.97 -23.81 -20.44
CA ARG A 98 -21.58 -24.27 -21.70
C ARG A 98 -20.84 -23.74 -22.93
N GLU A 99 -20.53 -22.45 -22.95
CA GLU A 99 -19.81 -21.80 -24.06
C GLU A 99 -18.39 -22.38 -24.21
N ILE A 100 -17.73 -22.66 -23.09
CA ILE A 100 -16.43 -23.36 -23.06
C ILE A 100 -16.57 -24.77 -23.66
N GLY A 101 -17.64 -25.50 -23.30
CA GLY A 101 -17.95 -26.82 -23.84
C GLY A 101 -18.12 -26.82 -25.36
N ILE A 102 -18.82 -25.82 -25.91
CA ILE A 102 -19.01 -25.64 -27.36
C ILE A 102 -17.67 -25.31 -28.05
N LEU A 103 -16.87 -24.40 -27.47
CA LEU A 103 -15.52 -24.10 -27.98
C LEU A 103 -14.63 -25.35 -28.03
N ARG A 104 -14.72 -26.20 -27.01
CA ARG A 104 -13.96 -27.45 -26.96
C ARG A 104 -14.46 -28.50 -27.94
N SER A 105 -15.77 -28.61 -28.18
CA SER A 105 -16.32 -29.54 -29.17
C SER A 105 -15.99 -29.11 -30.61
N MET A 106 -15.85 -27.80 -30.85
CA MET A 106 -15.32 -27.24 -32.11
C MET A 106 -13.79 -27.42 -32.27
N GLY A 107 -13.10 -28.09 -31.35
CA GLY A 107 -11.67 -28.40 -31.45
C GLY A 107 -10.73 -27.41 -30.76
N SER A 108 -11.24 -26.47 -29.94
CA SER A 108 -10.38 -25.57 -29.16
C SER A 108 -9.56 -26.34 -28.11
N SER A 109 -8.25 -26.10 -28.08
CA SER A 109 -7.34 -26.75 -27.15
C SER A 109 -7.46 -26.15 -25.74
N LYS A 110 -7.06 -26.93 -24.72
CA LYS A 110 -7.01 -26.47 -23.32
C LYS A 110 -6.16 -25.20 -23.17
N MET A 111 -5.08 -25.08 -23.95
CA MET A 111 -4.20 -23.90 -23.95
C MET A 111 -4.88 -22.65 -24.50
N LYS A 112 -5.70 -22.77 -25.56
CA LYS A 112 -6.46 -21.63 -26.09
C LYS A 112 -7.45 -21.09 -25.05
N ILE A 113 -8.11 -21.98 -24.32
CA ILE A 113 -9.01 -21.59 -23.22
C ILE A 113 -8.25 -20.93 -22.08
N LEU A 114 -7.10 -21.50 -21.68
CA LEU A 114 -6.23 -20.93 -20.67
C LEU A 114 -5.81 -19.48 -21.03
N ILE A 115 -5.39 -19.26 -22.27
CA ILE A 115 -4.96 -17.94 -22.76
C ILE A 115 -6.10 -16.93 -22.72
N ILE A 116 -7.34 -17.31 -23.04
CA ILE A 116 -8.51 -16.42 -22.96
C ILE A 116 -8.68 -15.88 -21.54
N PHE A 117 -8.69 -16.78 -20.55
CA PHE A 117 -8.90 -16.38 -19.15
C PHE A 117 -7.70 -15.64 -18.55
N ILE A 118 -6.47 -16.02 -18.89
CA ILE A 118 -5.28 -15.26 -18.51
C ILE A 118 -5.33 -13.85 -19.11
N SER A 119 -5.72 -13.72 -20.38
CA SER A 119 -5.84 -12.41 -21.04
C SER A 119 -6.90 -11.53 -20.39
N GLN A 120 -8.04 -12.10 -19.97
CA GLN A 120 -9.05 -11.38 -19.20
C GLN A 120 -8.49 -10.87 -17.87
N GLY A 121 -7.78 -11.70 -17.11
CA GLY A 121 -7.16 -11.27 -15.86
C GLY A 121 -6.08 -10.20 -16.07
N CYS A 122 -5.29 -10.30 -17.15
CA CYS A 122 -4.33 -9.26 -17.53
C CYS A 122 -5.02 -7.92 -17.84
N ILE A 123 -6.12 -7.93 -18.59
CA ILE A 123 -6.88 -6.70 -18.91
C ILE A 123 -7.45 -6.07 -17.64
N ILE A 124 -8.07 -6.89 -16.77
CA ILE A 124 -8.63 -6.42 -15.49
C ILE A 124 -7.52 -5.83 -14.60
N GLY A 125 -6.40 -6.53 -14.47
CA GLY A 125 -5.25 -6.08 -13.68
C GLY A 125 -4.63 -4.79 -14.22
N PHE A 126 -4.44 -4.70 -15.54
CA PHE A 126 -3.88 -3.51 -16.17
C PHE A 126 -4.78 -2.28 -16.01
N LEU A 127 -6.09 -2.42 -16.31
CA LEU A 127 -7.05 -1.33 -16.11
C LEU A 127 -7.14 -0.92 -14.65
N GLY A 128 -7.10 -1.88 -13.71
CA GLY A 128 -7.07 -1.61 -12.28
C GLY A 128 -5.86 -0.78 -11.86
N ILE A 129 -4.67 -1.10 -12.35
CA ILE A 129 -3.44 -0.34 -12.05
C ILE A 129 -3.49 1.06 -12.63
N VAL A 130 -3.93 1.20 -13.88
CA VAL A 130 -4.02 2.52 -14.54
C VAL A 130 -5.00 3.40 -13.79
N LEU A 131 -6.23 2.92 -13.55
CA LEU A 131 -7.25 3.69 -12.83
C LEU A 131 -6.85 3.95 -11.37
N GLY A 132 -6.28 2.96 -10.69
CA GLY A 132 -5.82 3.09 -9.31
C GLY A 132 -4.70 4.12 -9.16
N THR A 133 -3.72 4.11 -10.07
CA THR A 133 -2.62 5.08 -10.07
C THR A 133 -3.13 6.50 -10.37
N VAL A 134 -4.01 6.66 -11.37
CA VAL A 134 -4.58 7.96 -11.72
C VAL A 134 -5.41 8.53 -10.57
N LEU A 135 -6.28 7.72 -9.97
CA LEU A 135 -7.09 8.13 -8.83
C LEU A 135 -6.22 8.41 -7.59
N GLY A 136 -5.23 7.58 -7.32
CA GLY A 136 -4.31 7.76 -6.19
C GLY A 136 -3.51 9.06 -6.30
N VAL A 137 -2.91 9.32 -7.46
CA VAL A 137 -2.20 10.59 -7.73
C VAL A 137 -3.17 11.77 -7.66
N GLY A 138 -4.38 11.63 -8.20
CA GLY A 138 -5.42 12.67 -8.10
C GLY A 138 -5.76 13.01 -6.65
N ILE A 139 -5.92 12.01 -5.78
CA ILE A 139 -6.15 12.20 -4.34
C ILE A 139 -4.94 12.86 -3.68
N CYS A 140 -3.72 12.43 -3.98
CA CYS A 140 -2.50 13.06 -3.44
C CYS A 140 -2.42 14.56 -3.79
N LEU A 141 -2.76 14.94 -5.03
CA LEU A 141 -2.79 16.34 -5.45
C LEU A 141 -3.90 17.12 -4.75
N LEU A 142 -5.08 16.52 -4.56
CA LEU A 142 -6.18 17.16 -3.82
C LEU A 142 -5.85 17.40 -2.34
N LEU A 143 -5.08 16.48 -1.74
CA LEU A 143 -4.58 16.61 -0.37
C LEU A 143 -3.54 17.73 -0.27
N ASP A 144 -2.63 17.84 -1.25
CA ASP A 144 -1.60 18.89 -1.29
C ASP A 144 -2.21 20.29 -1.49
N LEU A 145 -3.30 20.39 -2.27
CA LEU A 145 -4.06 21.64 -2.47
C LEU A 145 -4.96 22.05 -1.29
N GLU A 146 -4.94 21.30 -0.17
CA GLU A 146 -5.78 21.51 1.03
C GLU A 146 -7.30 21.52 0.79
N VAL A 147 -7.76 21.12 -0.41
CA VAL A 147 -9.18 21.03 -0.76
C VAL A 147 -9.87 19.96 0.09
N VAL A 148 -9.14 18.92 0.47
CA VAL A 148 -9.65 17.76 1.20
C VAL A 148 -8.86 17.59 2.50
N ARG A 149 -9.53 17.75 3.65
CA ARG A 149 -8.95 17.44 4.97
C ARG A 149 -9.37 16.03 5.40
N PRO A 150 -8.42 15.09 5.62
CA PRO A 150 -8.76 13.75 6.07
C PRO A 150 -9.32 13.80 7.49
N SER A 151 -10.64 13.73 7.62
CA SER A 151 -11.37 13.57 8.88
C SER A 151 -11.55 12.09 9.21
N ARG A 152 -12.02 11.75 10.42
CA ARG A 152 -12.28 10.34 10.84
C ARG A 152 -13.25 9.61 9.90
N TRP A 153 -14.09 10.34 9.16
CA TRP A 153 -15.00 9.80 8.15
C TRP A 153 -14.28 9.21 6.93
N PHE A 154 -13.02 9.60 6.66
CA PHE A 154 -12.22 8.99 5.57
C PHE A 154 -11.94 7.50 5.81
N ALA A 155 -11.92 7.04 7.07
CA ALA A 155 -11.81 5.61 7.36
C ALA A 155 -13.02 4.80 6.86
N LEU A 156 -14.21 5.42 6.78
CA LEU A 156 -15.39 4.75 6.22
C LEU A 156 -15.26 4.51 4.72
N LEU A 157 -14.54 5.35 3.97
CA LEU A 157 -14.30 5.13 2.53
C LEU A 157 -13.54 3.83 2.26
N ILE A 158 -12.68 3.40 3.18
CA ILE A 158 -11.96 2.13 3.10
C ILE A 158 -12.90 0.94 3.40
N LEU A 159 -13.91 1.14 4.26
CA LEU A 159 -14.86 0.11 4.66
C LEU A 159 -16.00 -0.09 3.65
N ILE A 160 -16.45 0.97 2.97
CA ILE A 160 -17.55 0.90 1.99
C ILE A 160 -17.35 -0.17 0.90
N PRO A 161 -16.21 -0.26 0.19
CA PRO A 161 -16.01 -1.28 -0.85
C PRO A 161 -15.97 -2.70 -0.26
N ILE A 162 -15.45 -2.85 0.96
CA ILE A 162 -15.44 -4.13 1.71
C ILE A 162 -16.89 -4.58 1.99
N PHE A 163 -17.72 -3.68 2.53
CA PHE A 163 -19.14 -3.93 2.76
C PHE A 163 -19.93 -4.19 1.46
N LEU A 164 -19.61 -3.47 0.39
CA LEU A 164 -20.25 -3.66 -0.91
C LEU A 164 -19.88 -5.03 -1.50
N GLN A 165 -18.63 -5.46 -1.39
CA GLN A 165 -18.22 -6.81 -1.78
C GLN A 165 -18.95 -7.87 -0.96
N VAL A 166 -19.13 -7.67 0.35
CA VAL A 166 -19.92 -8.57 1.21
C VAL A 166 -21.35 -8.64 0.70
N ALA A 167 -21.99 -7.50 0.42
CA ALA A 167 -23.37 -7.46 -0.04
C ALA A 167 -23.55 -8.17 -1.39
N ILE A 168 -22.60 -7.99 -2.33
CA ILE A 168 -22.60 -8.67 -3.63
C ILE A 168 -22.38 -10.18 -3.47
N ALA A 169 -21.40 -10.59 -2.66
CA ALA A 169 -21.11 -11.99 -2.38
C ALA A 169 -22.31 -12.67 -1.67
N PHE A 170 -22.93 -11.97 -0.73
CA PHE A 170 -24.13 -12.40 -0.03
C PHE A 170 -25.29 -12.57 -1.01
N HIS A 171 -25.61 -11.56 -1.84
CA HIS A 171 -26.68 -11.63 -2.83
C HIS A 171 -26.49 -12.78 -3.83
N ARG A 172 -25.24 -13.02 -4.29
CA ARG A 172 -24.92 -14.14 -5.19
C ARG A 172 -25.03 -15.51 -4.49
N THR A 173 -24.61 -15.62 -3.23
CA THR A 173 -24.59 -16.89 -2.49
C THR A 173 -25.98 -17.27 -1.96
N MET A 174 -26.81 -16.29 -1.60
CA MET A 174 -28.19 -16.51 -1.13
C MET A 174 -29.08 -17.18 -2.20
N ARG A 175 -28.63 -17.22 -3.46
CA ARG A 175 -29.31 -17.88 -4.57
C ARG A 175 -29.00 -19.39 -4.70
N ARG A 176 -28.01 -19.93 -3.97
CA ARG A 176 -27.58 -21.34 -4.06
C ARG A 176 -26.99 -21.85 -2.74
N SER A 177 -27.84 -22.07 -1.73
CA SER A 177 -27.55 -22.69 -0.43
C SER A 177 -26.44 -22.02 0.42
N ILE A 178 -26.62 -22.02 1.74
CA ILE A 178 -25.67 -21.45 2.70
C ILE A 178 -24.44 -22.36 2.76
N SER A 179 -23.49 -22.14 1.84
CA SER A 179 -22.24 -22.90 1.79
C SER A 179 -21.19 -22.31 2.74
N LEU A 180 -20.29 -23.16 3.22
CA LEU A 180 -19.09 -22.85 4.01
C LEU A 180 -18.29 -21.63 3.48
N LYS A 181 -18.40 -21.35 2.18
CA LYS A 181 -17.74 -20.24 1.47
C LYS A 181 -18.18 -18.86 1.97
N LEU A 182 -19.45 -18.71 2.36
CA LEU A 182 -20.00 -17.44 2.85
C LEU A 182 -19.44 -17.13 4.25
N VAL A 183 -19.40 -18.14 5.12
CA VAL A 183 -18.85 -18.03 6.48
C VAL A 183 -17.36 -17.68 6.43
N ILE A 184 -16.58 -18.37 5.59
CA ILE A 184 -15.14 -18.09 5.43
C ILE A 184 -14.93 -16.66 4.91
N SER A 185 -15.71 -16.21 3.91
CA SER A 185 -15.62 -14.86 3.38
C SER A 185 -15.92 -13.79 4.45
N LEU A 186 -16.98 -13.98 5.24
CA LEU A 186 -17.36 -13.06 6.32
C LEU A 186 -16.32 -13.01 7.46
N VAL A 187 -15.77 -14.17 7.85
CA VAL A 187 -14.75 -14.25 8.90
C VAL A 187 -13.46 -13.53 8.48
N TRP A 188 -13.00 -13.76 7.25
CA TRP A 188 -11.83 -13.06 6.71
C TRP A 188 -12.04 -11.53 6.67
N LEU A 189 -13.21 -11.08 6.22
CA LEU A 189 -13.55 -9.64 6.14
C LEU A 189 -13.64 -8.99 7.53
N GLY A 190 -14.19 -9.69 8.53
CA GLY A 190 -14.21 -9.22 9.91
C GLY A 190 -12.82 -9.05 10.51
N ILE A 191 -11.91 -9.98 10.24
CA ILE A 191 -10.50 -9.90 10.67
C ILE A 191 -9.82 -8.70 10.02
N ILE A 192 -10.02 -8.49 8.70
CA ILE A 192 -9.42 -7.36 7.97
C ILE A 192 -9.94 -6.02 8.51
N ALA A 193 -11.25 -5.90 8.73
CA ALA A 193 -11.86 -4.70 9.29
C ALA A 193 -11.35 -4.41 10.71
N PHE A 194 -11.20 -5.45 11.54
CA PHE A 194 -10.65 -5.34 12.89
C PHE A 194 -9.17 -4.91 12.88
N VAL A 195 -8.36 -5.53 12.01
CA VAL A 195 -6.94 -5.20 11.85
C VAL A 195 -6.76 -3.77 11.34
N LEU A 196 -7.52 -3.34 10.34
CA LEU A 196 -7.54 -1.95 9.87
C LEU A 196 -7.98 -0.99 10.98
N TYR A 197 -9.01 -1.32 11.73
CA TYR A 197 -9.49 -0.47 12.84
C TYR A 197 -8.45 -0.33 13.97
N CYS A 198 -7.74 -1.41 14.30
CA CYS A 198 -6.66 -1.40 15.29
C CYS A 198 -5.42 -0.65 14.79
N LEU A 199 -5.09 -0.72 13.50
CA LEU A 199 -3.91 -0.08 12.93
C LEU A 199 -4.11 1.39 12.54
N VAL A 200 -5.34 1.80 12.21
CA VAL A 200 -5.71 3.19 11.86
C VAL A 200 -5.96 4.03 13.11
N GLN A 201 -5.59 3.55 14.31
CA GLN A 201 -5.63 4.40 15.50
C GLN A 201 -4.72 5.62 15.27
N PRO A 202 -5.27 6.85 15.36
CA PRO A 202 -4.48 8.03 15.09
C PRO A 202 -3.38 8.13 16.16
N ILE A 203 -2.13 8.12 15.71
CA ILE A 203 -0.99 8.51 16.55
C ILE A 203 -1.27 9.94 17.01
N GLN A 204 -1.46 10.14 18.31
CA GLN A 204 -1.57 11.47 18.89
C GLN A 204 -0.19 12.14 18.82
N ILE A 205 0.09 12.83 17.72
CA ILE A 205 1.26 13.70 17.61
C ILE A 205 0.93 14.97 18.39
N ASN A 206 1.56 15.14 19.56
CA ASN A 206 1.46 16.37 20.33
C ASN A 206 2.05 17.53 19.52
N SER A 207 1.18 18.39 18.98
CA SER A 207 1.53 19.44 18.03
C SER A 207 2.39 20.55 18.63
N GLU A 208 2.44 20.68 19.97
CA GLU A 208 3.29 21.66 20.66
C GLU A 208 4.77 21.27 20.68
N VAL A 209 5.08 19.97 20.67
CA VAL A 209 6.47 19.47 20.79
C VAL A 209 7.17 19.41 19.43
N TYR A 210 6.42 19.19 18.34
CA TYR A 210 7.01 18.88 17.04
C TYR A 210 6.94 20.00 15.99
N GLN A 211 6.20 21.10 16.23
CA GLN A 211 6.09 22.28 15.36
C GLN A 211 5.87 21.99 13.85
N LEU A 212 5.44 20.78 13.49
CA LEU A 212 5.17 20.38 12.12
C LEU A 212 3.74 20.82 11.77
N SER A 213 3.61 21.96 11.09
CA SER A 213 2.31 22.52 10.71
C SER A 213 1.63 21.75 9.57
N ARG A 214 2.39 20.97 8.78
CA ARG A 214 1.90 20.20 7.62
C ARG A 214 2.78 18.97 7.34
N LEU A 215 2.16 17.84 7.01
CA LEU A 215 2.83 16.70 6.39
C LEU A 215 2.82 16.94 4.88
N ALA A 216 3.98 17.30 4.33
CA ALA A 216 4.12 17.44 2.88
C ALA A 216 3.94 16.06 2.23
N VAL A 217 2.89 15.90 1.43
CA VAL A 217 2.62 14.66 0.70
C VAL A 217 3.62 14.55 -0.45
N LYS A 218 4.69 13.77 -0.24
CA LYS A 218 5.67 13.47 -1.29
C LYS A 218 5.39 12.09 -1.87
N ILE A 219 5.13 12.04 -3.16
CA ILE A 219 4.97 10.80 -3.90
C ILE A 219 6.35 10.23 -4.18
N ASP A 220 6.64 9.07 -3.59
CA ASP A 220 7.86 8.31 -3.89
C ASP A 220 7.59 7.39 -5.09
N TRP A 221 7.92 7.87 -6.29
CA TRP A 221 7.66 7.15 -7.56
C TRP A 221 8.26 5.73 -7.62
N PRO A 222 9.48 5.47 -7.12
CA PRO A 222 10.02 4.11 -7.03
C PRO A 222 9.12 3.16 -6.21
N PHE A 223 8.61 3.62 -5.07
CA PHE A 223 7.71 2.83 -4.23
C PHE A 223 6.40 2.51 -4.95
N VAL A 224 5.76 3.52 -5.56
CA VAL A 224 4.54 3.33 -6.36
C VAL A 224 4.77 2.36 -7.53
N GLY A 225 5.92 2.45 -8.20
CA GLY A 225 6.30 1.54 -9.27
C GLY A 225 6.42 0.09 -8.80
N ILE A 226 7.10 -0.14 -7.67
CA ILE A 226 7.26 -1.48 -7.07
C ILE A 226 5.89 -2.07 -6.69
N VAL A 227 5.04 -1.29 -6.03
CA VAL A 227 3.69 -1.71 -5.64
C VAL A 227 2.86 -2.09 -6.87
N ASN A 228 2.86 -1.28 -7.92
CA ASN A 228 2.09 -1.54 -9.13
C ASN A 228 2.54 -2.84 -9.81
N VAL A 229 3.86 -3.06 -9.92
CA VAL A 229 4.43 -4.29 -10.48
C VAL A 229 4.05 -5.51 -9.63
N LEU A 230 4.25 -5.44 -8.30
CA LEU A 230 3.90 -6.54 -7.40
C LEU A 230 2.40 -6.86 -7.44
N SER A 231 1.55 -5.83 -7.44
CA SER A 231 0.09 -5.98 -7.53
C SER A 231 -0.33 -6.65 -8.84
N PHE A 232 0.30 -6.29 -9.96
CA PHE A 232 0.06 -6.93 -11.25
C PHE A 232 0.42 -8.43 -11.20
N PHE A 233 1.60 -8.76 -10.68
CA PHE A 233 2.05 -10.15 -10.57
C PHE A 233 1.14 -10.98 -9.67
N ILE A 234 0.73 -10.44 -8.52
CA ILE A 234 -0.20 -11.11 -7.61
C ILE A 234 -1.56 -11.34 -8.29
N CYS A 235 -2.07 -10.37 -9.03
CA CYS A 235 -3.31 -10.51 -9.81
C CYS A 235 -3.19 -11.60 -10.89
N LEU A 236 -2.04 -11.66 -11.58
CA LEU A 236 -1.77 -12.65 -12.61
C LEU A 236 -1.68 -14.07 -12.02
N LEU A 237 -1.00 -14.22 -10.89
CA LEU A 237 -0.93 -15.48 -10.15
C LEU A 237 -2.32 -15.93 -9.65
N ALA A 238 -3.11 -15.00 -9.11
CA ALA A 238 -4.47 -15.28 -8.66
C ALA A 238 -5.40 -15.69 -9.81
N THR A 239 -5.18 -15.17 -11.02
CA THR A 239 -5.91 -15.53 -12.25
C THR A 239 -5.56 -16.93 -12.76
N LEU A 240 -4.34 -17.41 -12.47
CA LEU A 240 -3.84 -18.66 -13.03
C LEU A 240 -4.67 -19.87 -12.56
N TYR A 241 -5.09 -19.88 -11.29
CA TYR A 241 -5.93 -20.94 -10.73
C TYR A 241 -7.29 -21.10 -11.46
N PRO A 242 -8.14 -20.05 -11.58
CA PRO A 242 -9.39 -20.16 -12.34
C PRO A 242 -9.16 -20.49 -13.81
N ALA A 243 -8.16 -19.89 -14.45
CA ALA A 243 -7.86 -20.16 -15.86
C ALA A 243 -7.51 -21.64 -16.08
N TRP A 244 -6.68 -22.21 -15.20
CA TRP A 244 -6.32 -23.63 -15.25
C TRP A 244 -7.53 -24.53 -15.00
N GLN A 245 -8.37 -24.18 -14.02
CA GLN A 245 -9.60 -24.90 -13.73
C GLN A 245 -10.55 -24.91 -14.94
N ALA A 246 -10.73 -23.76 -15.59
CA ALA A 246 -11.55 -23.61 -16.79
C ALA A 246 -11.06 -24.49 -17.95
N SER A 247 -9.73 -24.55 -18.15
CA SER A 247 -9.12 -25.34 -19.22
C SER A 247 -9.35 -26.85 -19.08
N LYS A 248 -9.63 -27.33 -17.86
CA LYS A 248 -9.84 -28.73 -17.55
C LYS A 248 -11.28 -29.21 -17.69
N LEU A 249 -12.23 -28.30 -17.93
CA LEU A 249 -13.64 -28.67 -18.09
C LEU A 249 -13.85 -29.62 -19.29
N ASN A 250 -14.61 -30.68 -19.05
CA ASN A 250 -14.95 -31.67 -20.07
C ASN A 250 -16.18 -31.23 -20.87
N PRO A 251 -16.14 -31.28 -22.21
CA PRO A 251 -17.25 -30.82 -23.05
C PRO A 251 -18.55 -31.62 -22.83
N ILE A 252 -18.43 -32.91 -22.48
CA ILE A 252 -19.59 -33.80 -22.27
C ILE A 252 -20.32 -33.47 -20.97
N GLU A 253 -19.60 -33.16 -19.89
CA GLU A 253 -20.20 -32.75 -18.61
C GLU A 253 -20.86 -31.37 -18.75
N ALA A 254 -20.25 -30.45 -19.49
CA ALA A 254 -20.79 -29.11 -19.72
C ALA A 254 -22.15 -29.10 -20.46
N LEU A 255 -22.43 -30.15 -21.25
CA LEU A 255 -23.68 -30.30 -22.02
C LEU A 255 -24.72 -31.18 -21.31
N ARG A 256 -24.34 -31.89 -20.24
CA ARG A 256 -25.21 -32.86 -19.52
C ARG A 256 -25.97 -32.22 -18.34
N TYR A 257 -25.65 -31.01 -17.93
CA TYR A 257 -26.30 -30.31 -16.80
C TYR A 257 -27.61 -29.57 -17.19
N GLU A 258 -28.40 -30.16 -18.11
CA GLU A 258 -29.82 -29.85 -18.31
C GLU A 258 -30.66 -31.08 -17.94
#